data_AF-A0A0R2V6Z8-F1
#
_entry.id   AF-A0A0R2V6Z8-F1
#
_cell.length_a   1.000
_cell.length_b   1.000
_cell.length_c   1.000
_cell.angle_alpha   90.00
_cell.angle_beta   90.00
_cell.angle_gamma   90.00
#
_symmetry.space_group_name_H-M   'P 1'
#
loop_
_entity.id
_entity.type
_entity.pdbx_description
1 polymer ?
#
loop_
_entity_poly.entity_id
_entity_poly.type
_entity_poly.pdbx_seq_one_letter_code
_entity_poly.pdbx_strand_id
1 'polypeptide(L)'
;MYRSIRLVAALVLSSAALIAQRPVAMSDLYESRVFNARGIQGFRSLEDGKHFSRQTAQGIERYSFATGAAVDVMVSKADLSVNGAPLSFSSYEFAPSERYVILETDIEPIYRHSYTAKVYVFDRQTKNLAQVYGKPIQNPVLSPDGTQLAFVFERNIYVQNLATAAVKQVTTDGEDNAILNGAPDWVYEEEFGFHVALAWSPDSKSLAYLRFDERAVPTFSMDMYGSDTYPKPYVFKYPKAGEVNSVVSLHVWNGSATVTASEGLKYEYIPRMAWSPKGELFFATLNRHQDSMQVMTYRAGATARRFLLETDAAYVESEREFSFLKDGRLVWASERSGFTHYYLYSADGSKSTPITSGTYDVTTFYGVDEVRGEAYYQAASRSASQREVFRTKLKGGKPTAIAATAPSNDASFSSTFDYYVLTAQDGNSPASYTLYDRSGKQVRVLEDNAELRKNLGEFALSPKTFFTLEAANGQKLPAWEIRPLNFDASKKY
;
A
#
# COMPACT_ATOMS: atom_id res chain seq x y z
N MET A 1 40.83 6.13 79.71
CA MET A 1 39.38 6.18 79.98
C MET A 1 38.78 7.23 79.03
N TYR A 2 38.16 6.74 77.95
CA TYR A 2 37.16 7.34 77.05
C TYR A 2 36.96 8.87 76.83
N ARG A 3 36.71 9.20 75.55
CA ARG A 3 35.85 10.28 74.95
C ARG A 3 36.56 11.61 74.63
N SER A 4 36.39 12.26 73.48
CA SER A 4 35.61 12.00 72.25
C SER A 4 36.13 12.92 71.13
N ILE A 5 36.43 12.37 69.95
CA ILE A 5 36.63 13.16 68.72
C ILE A 5 35.24 13.41 68.12
N ARG A 6 34.83 14.68 68.01
CA ARG A 6 33.62 15.06 67.26
C ARG A 6 33.98 15.23 65.79
N LEU A 7 33.67 14.22 64.97
CA LEU A 7 33.58 14.37 63.53
C LEU A 7 32.29 15.14 63.21
N VAL A 8 32.40 16.32 62.60
CA VAL A 8 31.27 17.00 61.96
C VAL A 8 31.20 16.50 60.53
N ALA A 9 30.26 15.58 60.25
CA ALA A 9 29.93 15.19 58.88
C ALA A 9 28.98 16.24 58.29
N ALA A 10 29.46 17.01 57.32
CA ALA A 10 28.61 17.88 56.51
C ALA A 10 27.82 17.01 55.52
N LEU A 11 26.54 16.78 55.81
CA LEU A 11 25.59 16.22 54.84
C LEU A 11 25.31 17.28 53.77
N VAL A 12 25.94 17.15 52.61
CA VAL A 12 25.50 17.86 51.40
C VAL A 12 24.24 17.15 50.91
N LEU A 13 23.07 17.64 51.32
CA LEU A 13 21.80 17.29 50.70
C LEU A 13 21.80 17.86 49.28
N SER A 14 22.12 17.02 48.30
CA SER A 14 21.82 17.30 46.90
C SER A 14 20.31 17.25 46.72
N SER A 15 19.65 18.40 46.82
CA SER A 15 18.24 18.58 46.47
C SER A 15 18.09 18.36 44.97
N ALA A 16 17.87 17.11 44.55
CA ALA A 16 17.34 16.86 43.22
C ALA A 16 15.91 17.44 43.20
N ALA A 17 15.73 18.58 42.56
CA ALA A 17 14.40 19.12 42.30
C ALA A 17 13.66 18.10 41.43
N LEU A 18 12.74 17.35 42.03
CA LEU A 18 11.74 16.58 41.30
C LEU A 18 10.87 17.58 40.56
N ILE A 19 11.14 17.78 39.27
CA ILE A 19 10.23 18.51 38.38
C ILE A 19 8.98 17.65 38.28
N ALA A 20 7.87 18.13 38.83
CA ALA A 20 6.58 17.47 38.70
C ALA A 20 6.20 17.42 37.21
N GLN A 21 5.92 16.22 36.70
CA GLN A 21 5.50 16.04 35.32
C GLN A 21 4.19 16.79 35.04
N ARG A 22 4.09 17.38 33.85
CA ARG A 22 2.98 18.25 33.45
C ARG A 22 1.75 17.42 33.02
N PRO A 23 0.51 17.79 33.40
CA PRO A 23 -0.67 17.16 32.81
C PRO A 23 -0.80 17.48 31.31
N VAL A 24 -1.48 16.60 30.57
CA VAL A 24 -1.81 16.81 29.15
C VAL A 24 -3.01 17.74 29.00
N ALA A 25 -2.89 18.76 28.15
CA ALA A 25 -3.99 19.64 27.75
C ALA A 25 -4.40 19.41 26.28
N MET A 26 -5.63 19.80 25.90
CA MET A 26 -6.08 19.70 24.50
C MET A 26 -5.24 20.56 23.55
N SER A 27 -4.74 21.70 24.00
CA SER A 27 -3.81 22.56 23.23
C SER A 27 -2.50 21.85 22.88
N ASP A 28 -2.09 20.85 23.68
CA ASP A 28 -0.87 20.07 23.44
C ASP A 28 -1.03 19.11 22.27
N LEU A 29 -2.25 18.63 22.08
CA LEU A 29 -2.63 17.72 21.00
C LEU A 29 -2.87 18.49 19.69
N TYR A 30 -3.67 19.56 19.73
CA TYR A 30 -4.22 20.17 18.51
C TYR A 30 -3.52 21.45 18.06
N GLU A 31 -3.08 22.30 18.98
CA GLU A 31 -2.47 23.60 18.65
C GLU A 31 -0.96 23.48 18.50
N SER A 32 -0.29 23.02 19.56
CA SER A 32 1.17 22.92 19.61
C SER A 32 1.72 21.60 19.08
N ARG A 33 0.86 20.58 18.95
CA ARG A 33 1.19 19.28 18.35
C ARG A 33 2.42 18.61 18.99
N VAL A 34 2.56 18.74 20.30
CA VAL A 34 3.72 18.28 21.10
C VAL A 34 3.95 16.77 20.99
N PHE A 35 2.87 16.02 20.74
CA PHE A 35 2.89 14.56 20.63
C PHE A 35 2.99 14.04 19.19
N ASN A 36 3.21 14.91 18.21
CA ASN A 36 3.34 14.47 16.82
C ASN A 36 4.61 13.63 16.63
N ALA A 37 4.41 12.38 16.25
CA ALA A 37 5.50 11.53 15.79
C ALA A 37 5.97 12.00 14.41
N ARG A 38 7.30 12.10 14.26
CA ARG A 38 7.93 12.22 12.96
C ARG A 38 7.96 10.83 12.32
N GLY A 39 7.53 10.78 11.07
CA GLY A 39 7.75 9.65 10.19
C GLY A 39 8.81 9.96 9.15
N ILE A 40 9.14 8.96 8.35
CA ILE A 40 9.91 9.14 7.12
C ILE A 40 8.98 9.14 5.92
N GLN A 41 9.26 9.99 4.93
CA GLN A 41 8.54 10.01 3.65
C GLN A 41 9.54 10.02 2.49
N GLY A 42 9.07 9.62 1.30
CA GLY A 42 9.83 9.79 0.06
C GLY A 42 11.04 8.86 -0.05
N PHE A 43 10.94 7.61 0.35
CA PHE A 43 11.94 6.59 0.00
C PHE A 43 11.41 5.76 -1.18
N ARG A 44 11.36 6.36 -2.37
CA ARG A 44 10.98 5.64 -3.58
C ARG A 44 12.22 4.95 -4.13
N SER A 45 12.42 3.67 -3.80
CA SER A 45 13.57 2.91 -4.27
C SER A 45 13.64 2.91 -5.79
N LEU A 46 14.83 3.16 -6.32
CA LEU A 46 15.12 3.01 -7.74
C LEU A 46 15.41 1.54 -8.07
N GLU A 47 15.31 1.18 -9.35
CA GLU A 47 15.48 -0.19 -9.87
C GLU A 47 16.85 -0.79 -9.53
N ASP A 48 17.88 0.04 -9.42
CA ASP A 48 19.21 -0.40 -9.02
C ASP A 48 19.32 -0.86 -7.55
N GLY A 49 18.29 -0.55 -6.73
CA GLY A 49 18.17 -0.87 -5.31
C GLY A 49 19.22 -0.22 -4.40
N LYS A 50 20.08 0.63 -4.94
CA LYS A 50 21.13 1.35 -4.19
C LYS A 50 20.77 2.80 -3.95
N HIS A 51 19.82 3.32 -4.72
CA HIS A 51 19.36 4.68 -4.63
C HIS A 51 17.85 4.77 -4.43
N PHE A 52 17.41 5.91 -3.93
CA PHE A 52 16.00 6.29 -3.86
C PHE A 52 15.81 7.71 -4.39
N SER A 53 14.60 8.00 -4.86
CA SER A 53 14.21 9.32 -5.34
C SER A 53 13.35 10.09 -4.34
N ARG A 54 13.47 11.42 -4.38
CA ARG A 54 12.68 12.38 -3.60
C ARG A 54 12.32 13.59 -4.43
N GLN A 55 11.13 14.13 -4.19
CA GLN A 55 10.77 15.46 -4.67
C GLN A 55 11.40 16.51 -3.74
N THR A 56 12.04 17.51 -4.32
CA THR A 56 12.68 18.64 -3.63
C THR A 56 12.37 19.94 -4.36
N ALA A 57 12.93 21.05 -3.88
CA ALA A 57 12.75 22.35 -4.55
C ALA A 57 13.36 22.38 -5.97
N GLN A 58 14.32 21.50 -6.24
CA GLN A 58 15.07 21.37 -7.49
C GLN A 58 14.37 20.47 -8.53
N GLY A 59 13.32 19.74 -8.13
CA GLY A 59 12.62 18.77 -8.96
C GLY A 59 12.60 17.40 -8.31
N ILE A 60 13.06 16.36 -9.02
CA ILE A 60 13.22 14.99 -8.49
C ILE A 60 14.71 14.67 -8.39
N GLU A 61 15.18 14.42 -7.18
CA GLU A 61 16.58 14.14 -6.87
C GLU A 61 16.79 12.68 -6.47
N ARG A 62 17.96 12.14 -6.82
CA ARG A 62 18.41 10.80 -6.45
C ARG A 62 19.34 10.88 -5.25
N TYR A 63 19.15 9.98 -4.30
CA TYR A 63 19.95 9.86 -3.09
C TYR A 63 20.49 8.44 -2.94
N SER A 64 21.70 8.31 -2.41
CA SER A 64 22.26 6.99 -2.06
C SER A 64 21.61 6.45 -0.78
N PHE A 65 21.21 5.19 -0.75
CA PHE A 65 20.80 4.57 0.52
C PHE A 65 21.95 4.57 1.53
N ALA A 66 23.14 4.14 1.11
CA ALA A 66 24.30 3.96 1.99
C ALA A 66 24.73 5.25 2.72
N THR A 67 24.74 6.39 2.03
CA THR A 67 25.22 7.66 2.59
C THR A 67 24.11 8.68 2.84
N GLY A 68 22.97 8.56 2.16
CA GLY A 68 21.92 9.58 1.98
C GLY A 68 22.39 10.93 1.51
N ALA A 69 23.56 11.00 0.89
CA ALA A 69 23.93 12.16 0.11
C ALA A 69 23.10 12.19 -1.18
N ALA A 70 22.78 13.40 -1.64
CA ALA A 70 22.27 13.62 -2.99
C ALA A 70 23.34 13.18 -4.00
N VAL A 71 22.92 12.50 -5.06
CA VAL A 71 23.78 12.01 -6.13
C VAL A 71 23.64 12.92 -7.35
N ASP A 72 22.42 13.11 -7.83
CA ASP A 72 22.08 13.99 -8.94
C ASP A 72 20.59 14.38 -8.96
N VAL A 73 20.24 15.27 -9.89
CA VAL A 73 18.86 15.67 -10.19
C VAL A 73 18.37 14.84 -11.38
N MET A 74 17.44 13.91 -11.15
CA MET A 74 16.90 13.02 -12.18
C MET A 74 15.92 13.71 -13.12
N VAL A 75 15.17 14.68 -12.58
CA VAL A 75 14.23 15.55 -13.30
C VAL A 75 14.39 16.95 -12.75
N SER A 76 14.95 17.86 -13.55
CA SER A 76 15.15 19.26 -13.12
C SER A 76 13.84 20.03 -13.23
N LYS A 77 13.53 20.85 -12.23
CA LYS A 77 12.41 21.80 -12.30
C LYS A 77 12.50 22.73 -13.51
N ALA A 78 13.70 23.04 -14.00
CA ALA A 78 13.89 23.85 -15.19
C ALA A 78 13.47 23.13 -16.50
N ASP A 79 13.53 21.80 -16.51
CA ASP A 79 13.05 20.98 -17.65
C ASP A 79 11.51 20.82 -17.60
N LEU A 80 10.87 21.20 -16.50
CA LEU A 80 9.43 21.09 -16.28
C LEU A 80 8.76 22.45 -16.52
N SER A 81 8.42 22.73 -17.78
CA SER A 81 7.68 23.95 -18.14
C SER A 81 6.58 23.68 -19.14
N VAL A 82 5.46 24.38 -18.98
CA VAL A 82 4.30 24.32 -19.86
C VAL A 82 3.99 25.74 -20.31
N ASN A 83 4.02 26.00 -21.61
CA ASN A 83 3.81 27.34 -22.19
C ASN A 83 4.70 28.44 -21.56
N GLY A 84 5.95 28.09 -21.21
CA GLY A 84 6.91 29.00 -20.59
C GLY A 84 6.73 29.23 -19.08
N ALA A 85 5.72 28.63 -18.45
CA ALA A 85 5.53 28.65 -17.00
C ALA A 85 6.09 27.38 -16.35
N PRO A 86 6.80 27.47 -15.20
CA PRO A 86 7.25 26.29 -14.46
C PRO A 86 6.06 25.42 -14.02
N LEU A 87 6.18 24.10 -14.21
CA LEU A 87 5.20 23.13 -13.72
C LEU A 87 5.51 22.77 -12.26
N SER A 88 4.50 22.90 -11.40
CA SER A 88 4.52 22.34 -10.05
C SER A 88 3.66 21.09 -10.02
N PHE A 89 4.11 20.03 -9.36
CA PHE A 89 3.39 18.76 -9.26
C PHE A 89 3.30 18.29 -7.82
N SER A 90 2.22 17.54 -7.53
CA SER A 90 1.90 17.00 -6.20
C SER A 90 2.36 15.55 -6.03
N SER A 91 2.44 14.81 -7.14
CA SER A 91 2.79 13.40 -7.17
C SER A 91 3.64 13.09 -8.40
N TYR A 92 4.46 12.04 -8.29
CA TYR A 92 5.20 11.48 -9.41
C TYR A 92 5.35 9.96 -9.28
N GLU A 93 5.46 9.30 -10.42
CA GLU A 93 5.73 7.87 -10.54
C GLU A 93 6.67 7.60 -11.71
N PHE A 94 7.67 6.73 -11.48
CA PHE A 94 8.55 6.25 -12.54
C PHE A 94 7.91 5.06 -13.23
N ALA A 95 7.92 5.07 -14.56
CA ALA A 95 7.65 3.88 -15.34
C ALA A 95 8.81 2.86 -15.22
N PRO A 96 8.61 1.59 -15.59
CA PRO A 96 9.71 0.63 -15.74
C PRO A 96 10.87 1.19 -16.57
N SER A 97 12.10 0.82 -16.25
CA SER A 97 13.38 1.42 -16.72
C SER A 97 13.67 2.84 -16.23
N GLU A 98 12.74 3.45 -15.50
CA GLU A 98 12.80 4.82 -14.97
C GLU A 98 13.00 5.91 -16.02
N ARG A 99 12.91 5.61 -17.31
CA ARG A 99 13.07 6.62 -18.38
C ARG A 99 11.95 7.65 -18.34
N TYR A 100 10.71 7.20 -18.18
CA TYR A 100 9.54 8.06 -18.18
C TYR A 100 9.05 8.30 -16.75
N VAL A 101 8.54 9.51 -16.51
CA VAL A 101 7.99 9.93 -15.22
C VAL A 101 6.59 10.49 -15.46
N ILE A 102 5.60 9.90 -14.80
CA ILE A 102 4.25 10.47 -14.72
C ILE A 102 4.28 11.54 -13.63
N LEU A 103 3.78 12.74 -13.93
CA LEU A 103 3.67 13.87 -13.02
C LEU A 103 2.21 14.29 -12.94
N GLU A 104 1.69 14.45 -11.71
CA GLU A 104 0.30 14.79 -11.48
C GLU A 104 0.17 16.14 -10.76
N THR A 105 -0.74 16.97 -11.27
CA THR A 105 -1.05 18.31 -10.74
C THR A 105 -2.54 18.45 -10.54
N ASP A 106 -2.96 19.44 -9.75
CA ASP A 106 -4.38 19.75 -9.51
C ASP A 106 -5.18 18.50 -9.09
N ILE A 107 -4.66 17.75 -8.12
CA ILE A 107 -5.29 16.51 -7.61
C ILE A 107 -6.58 16.88 -6.86
N GLU A 108 -7.70 16.35 -7.32
CA GLU A 108 -9.02 16.50 -6.70
C GLU A 108 -9.57 15.13 -6.27
N PRO A 109 -9.61 14.82 -4.96
CA PRO A 109 -10.15 13.57 -4.45
C PRO A 109 -11.65 13.40 -4.77
N ILE A 110 -12.07 12.16 -5.02
CA ILE A 110 -13.47 11.77 -5.23
C ILE A 110 -13.97 10.96 -4.02
N TYR A 111 -13.35 9.81 -3.76
CA TYR A 111 -13.62 8.96 -2.59
C TYR A 111 -12.31 8.70 -1.81
N ARG A 112 -12.14 7.53 -1.18
CA ARG A 112 -10.96 7.20 -0.36
C ARG A 112 -9.66 7.13 -1.15
N HIS A 113 -9.71 6.59 -2.37
CA HIS A 113 -8.56 6.28 -3.21
C HIS A 113 -8.61 6.96 -4.57
N SER A 114 -9.79 7.21 -5.11
CA SER A 114 -9.98 7.84 -6.41
C SER A 114 -9.82 9.35 -6.36
N TYR A 115 -9.28 9.90 -7.45
CA TYR A 115 -9.10 11.32 -7.67
C TYR A 115 -9.07 11.60 -9.18
N THR A 116 -9.24 12.87 -9.55
CA THR A 116 -8.81 13.36 -10.87
C THR A 116 -7.53 14.17 -10.73
N ALA A 117 -6.73 14.22 -11.79
CA ALA A 117 -5.54 15.06 -11.86
C ALA A 117 -5.25 15.51 -13.29
N LYS A 118 -4.58 16.63 -13.47
CA LYS A 118 -3.90 16.93 -14.74
C LYS A 118 -2.59 16.15 -14.79
N VAL A 119 -2.36 15.48 -15.91
CA VAL A 119 -1.26 14.52 -16.04
C VAL A 119 -0.27 14.97 -17.10
N TYR A 120 1.01 14.80 -16.79
CA TYR A 120 2.12 15.00 -17.71
C TYR A 120 3.03 13.78 -17.69
N VAL A 121 3.63 13.47 -18.84
CA VAL A 121 4.67 12.44 -18.95
C VAL A 121 5.97 13.09 -19.37
N PHE A 122 6.99 12.95 -18.54
CA PHE A 122 8.34 13.45 -18.81
C PHE A 122 9.25 12.32 -19.27
N ASP A 123 9.87 12.46 -20.44
CA ASP A 123 10.92 11.57 -20.93
C ASP A 123 12.29 12.12 -20.50
N ARG A 124 12.95 11.44 -19.55
CA ARG A 124 14.25 11.87 -19.01
C ARG A 124 15.38 11.84 -20.03
N GLN A 125 15.25 11.04 -21.10
CA GLN A 125 16.27 10.94 -22.13
C GLN A 125 16.22 12.12 -23.09
N THR A 126 15.01 12.47 -23.56
CA THR A 126 14.81 13.55 -24.52
C THR A 126 14.51 14.90 -23.86
N LYS A 127 14.24 14.89 -22.55
CA LYS A 127 13.74 16.03 -21.76
C LYS A 127 12.42 16.60 -22.29
N ASN A 128 11.65 15.77 -22.99
CA ASN A 128 10.34 16.18 -23.49
C ASN A 128 9.29 16.01 -22.39
N LEU A 129 8.46 17.04 -22.21
CA LEU A 129 7.30 17.02 -21.31
C LEU A 129 6.02 17.02 -22.15
N ALA A 130 5.30 15.91 -22.15
CA ALA A 130 4.03 15.79 -22.85
C ALA A 130 2.86 15.98 -21.87
N GLN A 131 1.94 16.90 -22.17
CA GLN A 131 0.67 16.98 -21.47
C GLN A 131 -0.29 15.90 -22.00
N VAL A 132 -0.92 15.16 -21.09
CA VAL A 132 -1.91 14.14 -21.44
C VAL A 132 -3.29 14.76 -21.40
N TYR A 133 -4.02 14.64 -22.50
CA TYR A 133 -5.43 15.00 -22.72
C TYR A 133 -5.82 16.49 -22.53
N GLY A 134 -5.10 17.24 -21.69
CA GLY A 134 -5.34 18.66 -21.43
C GLY A 134 -6.40 18.95 -20.35
N LYS A 135 -7.13 17.93 -19.90
CA LYS A 135 -8.14 18.02 -18.82
C LYS A 135 -7.75 17.13 -17.63
N PRO A 136 -8.33 17.35 -16.44
CA PRO A 136 -8.24 16.38 -15.35
C PRO A 136 -8.79 15.01 -15.80
N ILE A 137 -8.04 13.96 -15.51
CA ILE A 137 -8.35 12.56 -15.85
C ILE A 137 -8.20 11.68 -14.61
N GLN A 138 -8.77 10.49 -14.64
CA GLN A 138 -8.59 9.47 -13.61
C GLN A 138 -7.68 8.35 -14.12
N ASN A 139 -7.00 7.67 -13.19
CA ASN A 139 -6.31 6.41 -13.42
C ASN A 139 -5.32 6.42 -14.61
N PRO A 140 -4.34 7.34 -14.65
CA PRO A 140 -3.33 7.31 -15.71
C PRO A 140 -2.44 6.07 -15.58
N VAL A 141 -2.43 5.21 -16.60
CA VAL A 141 -1.57 4.00 -16.65
C VAL A 141 -0.73 4.03 -17.92
N LEU A 142 0.58 4.22 -17.76
CA LEU A 142 1.54 4.19 -18.85
C LEU A 142 1.79 2.76 -19.34
N SER A 143 1.89 2.58 -20.66
CA SER A 143 2.32 1.30 -21.24
C SER A 143 3.77 0.97 -20.85
N PRO A 144 4.14 -0.31 -20.69
CA PRO A 144 5.50 -0.70 -20.32
C PRO A 144 6.62 -0.15 -21.21
N ASP A 145 6.35 0.08 -22.51
CA ASP A 145 7.29 0.69 -23.45
C ASP A 145 7.34 2.23 -23.39
N GLY A 146 6.43 2.85 -22.62
CA GLY A 146 6.30 4.28 -22.44
C GLY A 146 5.79 5.05 -23.67
N THR A 147 5.18 4.36 -24.64
CA THR A 147 4.70 5.00 -25.88
C THR A 147 3.25 5.48 -25.79
N GLN A 148 2.45 4.90 -24.89
CA GLN A 148 1.03 5.15 -24.76
C GLN A 148 0.63 5.32 -23.30
N LEU A 149 -0.36 6.16 -23.02
CA LEU A 149 -0.96 6.30 -21.70
C LEU A 149 -2.47 6.06 -21.78
N ALA A 150 -2.96 5.09 -21.01
CA ALA A 150 -4.38 4.81 -20.85
C ALA A 150 -4.93 5.60 -19.65
N PHE A 151 -6.14 6.10 -19.74
CA PHE A 151 -6.79 6.85 -18.66
C PHE A 151 -8.31 6.80 -18.78
N VAL A 152 -8.99 7.22 -17.71
CA VAL A 152 -10.44 7.35 -17.67
C VAL A 152 -10.83 8.82 -17.68
N PHE A 153 -11.79 9.17 -18.53
CA PHE A 153 -12.43 10.48 -18.58
C PHE A 153 -13.92 10.29 -18.88
N GLU A 154 -14.81 10.96 -18.13
CA GLU A 154 -16.27 10.84 -18.30
C GLU A 154 -16.73 9.38 -18.42
N ARG A 155 -16.26 8.53 -17.49
CA ARG A 155 -16.55 7.09 -17.38
C ARG A 155 -16.14 6.24 -18.59
N ASN A 156 -15.36 6.80 -19.51
CA ASN A 156 -14.84 6.12 -20.68
C ASN A 156 -13.32 6.01 -20.65
N ILE A 157 -12.80 4.95 -21.25
CA ILE A 157 -11.37 4.71 -21.37
C ILE A 157 -10.85 5.37 -22.65
N TYR A 158 -9.73 6.06 -22.53
CA TYR A 158 -8.99 6.65 -23.63
C TYR A 158 -7.55 6.19 -23.59
N VAL A 159 -6.90 6.14 -24.75
CA VAL A 159 -5.48 5.87 -24.90
C VAL A 159 -4.87 6.98 -25.74
N GLN A 160 -3.86 7.65 -25.20
CA GLN A 160 -3.11 8.67 -25.92
C GLN A 160 -1.73 8.15 -26.32
N ASN A 161 -1.39 8.29 -27.61
CA ASN A 161 -0.03 8.12 -28.07
C ASN A 161 0.79 9.35 -27.67
N LEU A 162 1.88 9.15 -26.94
CA LEU A 162 2.66 10.24 -26.36
C LEU A 162 3.57 10.96 -27.37
N ALA A 163 3.90 10.31 -28.49
CA ALA A 163 4.72 10.89 -29.54
C ALA A 163 3.90 11.78 -30.50
N THR A 164 2.68 11.35 -30.84
CA THR A 164 1.81 12.06 -31.80
C THR A 164 0.72 12.90 -31.16
N ALA A 165 0.53 12.76 -29.84
CA ALA A 165 -0.61 13.28 -29.09
C ALA A 165 -1.99 12.79 -29.59
N ALA A 166 -2.03 11.78 -30.47
CA ALA A 166 -3.28 11.21 -30.95
C ALA A 166 -4.00 10.48 -29.82
N VAL A 167 -5.27 10.83 -29.62
CA VAL A 167 -6.14 10.21 -28.60
C VAL A 167 -7.11 9.28 -29.27
N LYS A 168 -7.22 8.05 -28.76
CA LYS A 168 -8.21 7.06 -29.17
C LYS A 168 -9.14 6.75 -28.01
N GLN A 169 -10.43 6.91 -28.23
CA GLN A 169 -11.47 6.47 -27.30
C GLN A 169 -11.66 4.95 -27.45
N VAL A 170 -11.53 4.23 -26.34
CA VAL A 170 -11.64 2.75 -26.30
C VAL A 170 -13.08 2.32 -26.00
N THR A 171 -13.77 3.02 -25.11
CA THR A 171 -15.17 2.77 -24.74
C THR A 171 -16.02 4.01 -25.01
N THR A 172 -17.30 3.83 -25.33
CA THR A 172 -18.21 4.94 -25.67
C THR A 172 -19.54 4.85 -24.92
N ASP A 173 -19.70 3.89 -24.03
CA ASP A 173 -20.94 3.59 -23.31
C ASP A 173 -20.92 4.06 -21.86
N GLY A 174 -19.84 4.71 -21.41
CA GLY A 174 -19.74 5.28 -20.08
C GLY A 174 -20.84 6.32 -19.83
N GLU A 175 -21.54 6.19 -18.70
CA GLU A 175 -22.68 7.00 -18.31
C GLU A 175 -22.75 7.07 -16.78
N ASP A 176 -22.90 8.27 -16.23
CA ASP A 176 -22.97 8.47 -14.79
C ASP A 176 -24.16 7.72 -14.17
N ASN A 177 -23.92 7.07 -13.03
CA ASN A 177 -24.91 6.22 -12.35
C ASN A 177 -25.47 5.09 -13.23
N ALA A 178 -24.69 4.63 -14.22
CA ALA A 178 -25.10 3.56 -15.12
C ALA A 178 -23.93 2.65 -15.52
N ILE A 179 -22.94 3.16 -16.25
CA ILE A 179 -21.84 2.36 -16.80
C ILE A 179 -20.49 3.02 -16.49
N LEU A 180 -19.58 2.24 -15.90
CA LEU A 180 -18.23 2.66 -15.56
C LEU A 180 -17.21 1.78 -16.30
N ASN A 181 -16.21 2.40 -16.93
CA ASN A 181 -15.12 1.69 -17.60
C ASN A 181 -13.77 2.09 -17.00
N GLY A 182 -12.98 1.11 -16.54
CA GLY A 182 -11.59 1.33 -16.09
C GLY A 182 -11.42 2.05 -14.75
N ALA A 183 -12.52 2.56 -14.19
CA ALA A 183 -12.63 3.06 -12.82
C ALA A 183 -13.77 2.30 -12.12
N PRO A 184 -13.57 1.80 -10.90
CA PRO A 184 -14.56 1.04 -10.16
C PRO A 184 -15.72 1.92 -9.67
N ASP A 185 -16.81 1.25 -9.28
CA ASP A 185 -17.87 1.85 -8.49
C ASP A 185 -17.44 2.03 -7.03
N TRP A 186 -18.33 2.61 -6.21
CA TRP A 186 -18.07 2.86 -4.79
C TRP A 186 -17.74 1.58 -4.01
N VAL A 187 -18.44 0.48 -4.29
CA VAL A 187 -18.27 -0.79 -3.55
C VAL A 187 -16.90 -1.38 -3.84
N TYR A 188 -16.48 -1.41 -5.10
CA TYR A 188 -15.17 -1.94 -5.44
C TYR A 188 -14.03 -1.10 -4.89
N GLU A 189 -14.18 0.22 -4.85
CA GLU A 189 -13.17 1.08 -4.27
C GLU A 189 -13.02 0.87 -2.77
N GLU A 190 -14.13 0.80 -2.03
CA GLU A 190 -14.11 0.76 -0.56
C GLU A 190 -13.95 -0.66 0.01
N GLU A 191 -14.57 -1.67 -0.63
CA GLU A 191 -14.61 -3.06 -0.11
C GLU A 191 -13.56 -3.98 -0.74
N PHE A 192 -12.98 -3.62 -1.90
CA PHE A 192 -11.86 -4.38 -2.51
C PHE A 192 -10.56 -3.56 -2.62
N GLY A 193 -10.58 -2.29 -2.20
CA GLY A 193 -9.38 -1.48 -1.96
C GLY A 193 -8.63 -1.00 -3.20
N PHE A 194 -9.27 -0.88 -4.37
CA PHE A 194 -8.61 -0.35 -5.57
C PHE A 194 -9.48 0.64 -6.34
N HIS A 195 -8.83 1.65 -6.96
CA HIS A 195 -9.49 2.63 -7.82
C HIS A 195 -9.05 2.55 -9.29
N VAL A 196 -7.99 1.79 -9.60
CA VAL A 196 -7.47 1.60 -10.96
C VAL A 196 -7.89 0.22 -11.46
N ALA A 197 -8.78 0.19 -12.45
CA ALA A 197 -9.23 -1.05 -13.08
C ALA A 197 -8.72 -1.17 -14.52
N LEU A 198 -7.45 -0.82 -14.73
CA LEU A 198 -6.74 -0.83 -16.02
C LEU A 198 -5.40 -1.57 -15.86
N ALA A 199 -5.02 -2.39 -16.84
CA ALA A 199 -3.72 -3.06 -16.85
C ALA A 199 -3.20 -3.30 -18.27
N TRP A 200 -2.04 -2.74 -18.60
CA TRP A 200 -1.34 -3.01 -19.85
C TRP A 200 -0.67 -4.38 -19.84
N SER A 201 -0.71 -5.07 -20.99
CA SER A 201 0.09 -6.26 -21.22
C SER A 201 1.59 -5.91 -21.20
N PRO A 202 2.49 -6.83 -20.82
CA PRO A 202 3.93 -6.55 -20.72
C PRO A 202 4.56 -6.12 -22.05
N ASP A 203 3.95 -6.50 -23.17
CA ASP A 203 4.39 -6.12 -24.52
C ASP A 203 3.73 -4.83 -25.04
N SER A 204 2.95 -4.14 -24.20
CA SER A 204 2.26 -2.87 -24.52
C SER A 204 1.20 -2.94 -25.63
N LYS A 205 0.78 -4.14 -26.04
CA LYS A 205 -0.16 -4.33 -27.17
C LYS A 205 -1.63 -4.45 -26.76
N SER A 206 -1.89 -4.83 -25.52
CA SER A 206 -3.24 -5.06 -25.01
C SER A 206 -3.48 -4.29 -23.73
N LEU A 207 -4.68 -3.74 -23.59
CA LEU A 207 -5.16 -3.13 -22.35
C LEU A 207 -6.31 -3.98 -21.81
N ALA A 208 -6.11 -4.56 -20.61
CA ALA A 208 -7.18 -5.19 -19.85
C ALA A 208 -7.89 -4.13 -18.99
N TYR A 209 -9.21 -4.23 -18.87
CA TYR A 209 -9.99 -3.33 -18.02
C TYR A 209 -11.27 -3.96 -17.51
N LEU A 210 -11.75 -3.50 -16.35
CA LEU A 210 -13.07 -3.86 -15.84
C LEU A 210 -14.12 -2.85 -16.33
N ARG A 211 -15.29 -3.37 -16.67
CA ARG A 211 -16.51 -2.61 -16.93
C ARG A 211 -17.53 -2.96 -15.87
N PHE A 212 -18.21 -1.96 -15.33
CA PHE A 212 -19.24 -2.10 -14.30
C PHE A 212 -20.55 -1.56 -14.84
N ASP A 213 -21.60 -2.37 -14.75
CA ASP A 213 -22.98 -1.99 -15.06
C ASP A 213 -23.79 -1.88 -13.77
N GLU A 214 -23.96 -0.66 -13.30
CA GLU A 214 -24.62 -0.32 -12.04
C GLU A 214 -26.06 0.15 -12.25
N ARG A 215 -26.63 -0.01 -13.45
CA ARG A 215 -28.00 0.45 -13.75
C ARG A 215 -29.05 -0.16 -12.83
N ALA A 216 -28.90 -1.44 -12.51
CA ALA A 216 -29.80 -2.18 -11.61
C ALA A 216 -29.53 -1.92 -10.11
N VAL A 217 -28.43 -1.25 -9.77
CA VAL A 217 -28.06 -0.97 -8.39
C VAL A 217 -28.95 0.15 -7.84
N PRO A 218 -29.50 0.01 -6.62
CA PRO A 218 -30.24 1.08 -5.97
C PRO A 218 -29.39 2.35 -5.76
N THR A 219 -30.03 3.51 -5.80
CA THR A 219 -29.38 4.78 -5.48
C THR A 219 -29.50 5.09 -3.99
N PHE A 220 -28.44 5.66 -3.44
CA PHE A 220 -28.44 6.32 -2.14
C PHE A 220 -28.23 7.81 -2.35
N SER A 221 -28.90 8.63 -1.53
CA SER A 221 -28.74 10.08 -1.55
C SER A 221 -28.40 10.61 -0.15
N MET A 222 -27.53 11.61 -0.11
CA MET A 222 -27.22 12.38 1.09
C MET A 222 -27.27 13.87 0.78
N ASP A 223 -27.80 14.66 1.71
CA ASP A 223 -27.85 16.12 1.53
C ASP A 223 -26.50 16.75 1.82
N MET A 224 -25.98 17.52 0.87
CA MET A 224 -24.72 18.26 1.04
C MET A 224 -25.03 19.69 1.48
N TYR A 225 -24.77 19.96 2.76
CA TYR A 225 -24.90 21.28 3.36
C TYR A 225 -23.56 22.03 3.21
N GLY A 226 -23.35 22.60 2.02
CA GLY A 226 -22.18 23.42 1.68
C GLY A 226 -22.36 24.90 2.05
N SER A 227 -21.55 25.77 1.43
CA SER A 227 -21.69 27.23 1.52
C SER A 227 -22.68 27.83 0.52
N ASP A 228 -23.21 27.01 -0.40
CA ASP A 228 -24.26 27.40 -1.35
C ASP A 228 -25.56 27.78 -0.62
N THR A 229 -26.33 28.73 -1.17
CA THR A 229 -27.61 29.18 -0.59
C THR A 229 -28.64 28.05 -0.42
N TYR A 230 -28.60 27.03 -1.28
CA TYR A 230 -29.50 25.88 -1.26
C TYR A 230 -28.71 24.58 -1.28
N PRO A 231 -28.91 23.68 -0.30
CA PRO A 231 -28.32 22.35 -0.32
C PRO A 231 -28.71 21.57 -1.58
N LYS A 232 -27.82 20.67 -2.01
CA LYS A 232 -28.07 19.74 -3.13
C LYS A 232 -27.85 18.32 -2.66
N PRO A 233 -28.66 17.35 -3.11
CA PRO A 233 -28.40 15.95 -2.82
C PRO A 233 -27.20 15.47 -3.62
N TYR A 234 -26.29 14.76 -2.96
CA TYR A 234 -25.31 13.89 -3.60
C TYR A 234 -25.92 12.51 -3.78
N VAL A 235 -26.08 12.06 -5.02
CA VAL A 235 -26.75 10.82 -5.39
C VAL A 235 -25.77 9.89 -6.10
N PHE A 236 -25.66 8.65 -5.62
CA PHE A 236 -24.73 7.66 -6.14
C PHE A 236 -25.30 6.23 -5.97
N LYS A 237 -24.70 5.27 -6.67
CA LYS A 237 -25.08 3.84 -6.59
C LYS A 237 -24.48 3.19 -5.36
N TYR A 238 -25.34 2.55 -4.55
CA TYR A 238 -24.93 1.92 -3.29
C TYR A 238 -25.85 0.72 -2.99
N PRO A 239 -25.39 -0.52 -3.25
CA PRO A 239 -26.13 -1.71 -2.87
C PRO A 239 -25.99 -1.97 -1.37
N LYS A 240 -27.12 -1.97 -0.66
CA LYS A 240 -27.16 -2.43 0.73
C LYS A 240 -27.10 -3.96 0.78
N ALA A 241 -26.91 -4.51 1.98
CA ALA A 241 -26.91 -5.96 2.19
C ALA A 241 -28.15 -6.62 1.58
N GLY A 242 -27.93 -7.63 0.73
CA GLY A 242 -28.97 -8.36 0.01
C GLY A 242 -29.43 -7.75 -1.32
N GLU A 243 -29.03 -6.51 -1.63
CA GLU A 243 -29.39 -5.83 -2.88
C GLU A 243 -28.51 -6.25 -4.06
N VAL A 244 -29.01 -5.96 -5.26
CA VAL A 244 -28.33 -6.21 -6.54
C VAL A 244 -27.05 -5.39 -6.61
N ASN A 245 -25.92 -6.05 -6.94
CA ASN A 245 -24.64 -5.38 -7.19
C ASN A 245 -24.49 -5.01 -8.68
N SER A 246 -23.47 -4.20 -8.97
CA SER A 246 -23.04 -3.94 -10.32
C SER A 246 -22.64 -5.24 -11.03
N VAL A 247 -23.09 -5.41 -12.28
CA VAL A 247 -22.64 -6.51 -13.12
C VAL A 247 -21.26 -6.15 -13.66
N VAL A 248 -20.24 -6.92 -13.30
CA VAL A 248 -18.85 -6.67 -13.70
C VAL A 248 -18.42 -7.61 -14.83
N SER A 249 -17.66 -7.08 -15.79
CA SER A 249 -17.03 -7.86 -16.86
C SER A 249 -15.58 -7.43 -17.10
N LEU A 250 -14.72 -8.39 -17.42
CA LEU A 250 -13.33 -8.15 -17.77
C LEU A 250 -13.18 -8.13 -19.30
N HIS A 251 -12.61 -7.05 -19.81
CA HIS A 251 -12.40 -6.83 -21.23
C HIS A 251 -10.91 -6.71 -21.55
N VAL A 252 -10.54 -7.07 -22.78
CA VAL A 252 -9.19 -6.88 -23.33
C VAL A 252 -9.29 -6.20 -24.68
N TRP A 253 -8.71 -5.01 -24.79
CA TRP A 253 -8.60 -4.24 -26.02
C TRP A 253 -7.21 -4.40 -26.63
N ASN A 254 -7.11 -4.67 -27.94
CA ASN A 254 -5.85 -4.99 -28.62
C ASN A 254 -5.36 -3.88 -29.58
N GLY A 255 -5.84 -2.66 -29.42
CA GLY A 255 -5.56 -1.57 -30.35
C GLY A 255 -6.66 -1.36 -31.40
N SER A 256 -7.48 -2.37 -31.72
CA SER A 256 -8.54 -2.27 -32.74
C SER A 256 -9.90 -2.78 -32.27
N ALA A 257 -9.92 -3.93 -31.60
CA ALA A 257 -11.12 -4.59 -31.12
C ALA A 257 -11.03 -4.88 -29.61
N THR A 258 -12.20 -5.08 -29.00
CA THR A 258 -12.34 -5.48 -27.61
C THR A 258 -12.99 -6.86 -27.53
N VAL A 259 -12.49 -7.69 -26.63
CA VAL A 259 -13.06 -9.02 -26.32
C VAL A 259 -13.38 -9.10 -24.83
N THR A 260 -14.42 -9.84 -24.45
CA THR A 260 -14.74 -10.11 -23.05
C THR A 260 -13.98 -11.35 -22.58
N ALA A 261 -12.96 -11.17 -21.74
CA ALA A 261 -12.15 -12.29 -21.24
C ALA A 261 -12.87 -13.13 -20.18
N SER A 262 -13.86 -12.56 -19.50
CA SER A 262 -14.69 -13.25 -18.51
C SER A 262 -15.96 -13.89 -19.08
N GLU A 263 -16.12 -13.90 -20.42
CA GLU A 263 -17.29 -14.45 -21.12
C GLU A 263 -17.58 -15.90 -20.70
N GLY A 264 -18.84 -16.19 -20.37
CA GLY A 264 -19.30 -17.53 -20.00
C GLY A 264 -18.91 -18.02 -18.62
N LEU A 265 -18.14 -17.24 -17.84
CA LEU A 265 -17.84 -17.57 -16.45
C LEU A 265 -18.99 -17.17 -15.52
N LYS A 266 -19.15 -17.91 -14.42
CA LYS A 266 -20.14 -17.61 -13.37
C LYS A 266 -19.42 -17.07 -12.14
N TYR A 267 -19.71 -15.82 -11.79
CA TYR A 267 -19.11 -15.11 -10.66
C TYR A 267 -19.99 -13.90 -10.29
N GLU A 268 -19.71 -13.31 -9.14
CA GLU A 268 -20.29 -12.02 -8.72
C GLU A 268 -19.24 -10.91 -8.84
N TYR A 269 -18.00 -11.20 -8.44
CA TYR A 269 -16.94 -10.19 -8.36
C TYR A 269 -15.67 -10.58 -9.13
N ILE A 270 -14.92 -9.56 -9.56
CA ILE A 270 -13.56 -9.68 -10.11
C ILE A 270 -12.62 -8.78 -9.28
N PRO A 271 -12.15 -9.23 -8.11
CA PRO A 271 -11.45 -8.36 -7.16
C PRO A 271 -10.01 -8.04 -7.56
N ARG A 272 -9.39 -8.84 -8.44
CA ARG A 272 -7.98 -8.70 -8.82
C ARG A 272 -7.78 -9.08 -10.27
N MET A 273 -6.90 -8.36 -10.97
CA MET A 273 -6.37 -8.74 -12.29
C MET A 273 -4.92 -8.29 -12.42
N ALA A 274 -4.10 -9.07 -13.13
CA ALA A 274 -2.73 -8.74 -13.44
C ALA A 274 -2.22 -9.52 -14.64
N TRP A 275 -1.35 -8.91 -15.44
CA TRP A 275 -0.62 -9.65 -16.46
C TRP A 275 0.60 -10.33 -15.86
N SER A 276 0.78 -11.61 -16.17
CA SER A 276 2.04 -12.29 -15.93
C SER A 276 3.15 -11.71 -16.83
N PRO A 277 4.43 -11.80 -16.44
CA PRO A 277 5.57 -11.43 -17.30
C PRO A 277 5.65 -12.22 -18.61
N LYS A 278 4.84 -13.27 -18.76
CA LYS A 278 4.74 -14.10 -19.98
C LYS A 278 3.56 -13.70 -20.88
N GLY A 279 2.85 -12.62 -20.56
CA GLY A 279 1.74 -12.09 -21.36
C GLY A 279 0.42 -12.87 -21.23
N GLU A 280 0.29 -13.77 -20.26
CA GLU A 280 -0.99 -14.36 -19.87
C GLU A 280 -1.65 -13.46 -18.81
N LEU A 281 -2.93 -13.13 -19.00
CA LEU A 281 -3.72 -12.33 -18.07
C LEU A 281 -4.28 -13.24 -16.99
N PHE A 282 -4.03 -12.90 -15.72
CA PHE A 282 -4.60 -13.56 -14.56
C PHE A 282 -5.67 -12.65 -13.96
N PHE A 283 -6.76 -13.24 -13.49
CA PHE A 283 -7.81 -12.51 -12.78
C PHE A 283 -8.54 -13.42 -11.80
N ALA A 284 -8.93 -12.88 -10.66
CA ALA A 284 -9.74 -13.59 -9.68
C ALA A 284 -11.22 -13.43 -10.00
N THR A 285 -12.01 -14.48 -9.83
CA THR A 285 -13.47 -14.44 -9.85
C THR A 285 -13.99 -14.99 -8.53
N LEU A 286 -14.88 -14.25 -7.88
CA LEU A 286 -15.41 -14.56 -6.55
C LEU A 286 -16.93 -14.66 -6.61
N ASN A 287 -17.51 -15.62 -5.91
CA ASN A 287 -18.97 -15.75 -5.83
C ASN A 287 -19.59 -14.74 -4.83
N ARG A 288 -20.92 -14.60 -4.86
CA ARG A 288 -21.64 -13.63 -4.01
C ARG A 288 -21.43 -13.87 -2.51
N HIS A 289 -21.34 -15.13 -2.09
CA HIS A 289 -21.09 -15.51 -0.70
C HIS A 289 -19.65 -15.26 -0.24
N GLN A 290 -18.75 -14.98 -1.18
CA GLN A 290 -17.33 -14.76 -0.94
C GLN A 290 -16.63 -15.94 -0.27
N ASP A 291 -17.10 -17.17 -0.50
CA ASP A 291 -16.54 -18.41 0.07
C ASP A 291 -15.80 -19.27 -0.99
N SER A 292 -15.83 -18.84 -2.25
CA SER A 292 -15.25 -19.55 -3.38
C SER A 292 -14.62 -18.58 -4.38
N MET A 293 -13.29 -18.54 -4.41
CA MET A 293 -12.50 -17.72 -5.33
C MET A 293 -11.74 -18.60 -6.31
N GLN A 294 -11.93 -18.35 -7.60
CA GLN A 294 -11.15 -18.96 -8.66
C GLN A 294 -10.16 -17.95 -9.19
N VAL A 295 -8.90 -18.32 -9.33
CA VAL A 295 -7.95 -17.56 -10.16
C VAL A 295 -8.02 -18.15 -11.56
N MET A 296 -8.34 -17.31 -12.52
CA MET A 296 -8.50 -17.64 -13.93
C MET A 296 -7.30 -17.12 -14.71
N THR A 297 -6.99 -17.75 -15.84
CA THR A 297 -6.05 -17.23 -16.81
C THR A 297 -6.65 -17.11 -18.20
N TYR A 298 -6.21 -16.11 -18.94
CA TYR A 298 -6.66 -15.80 -20.28
C TYR A 298 -5.47 -15.44 -21.18
N ARG A 299 -5.50 -15.95 -22.41
CA ARG A 299 -4.65 -15.50 -23.51
C ARG A 299 -5.56 -15.06 -24.66
N ALA A 300 -5.16 -14.02 -25.39
CA ALA A 300 -5.92 -13.52 -26.52
C ALA A 300 -6.28 -14.65 -27.51
N GLY A 301 -7.56 -14.76 -27.85
CA GLY A 301 -8.08 -15.79 -28.76
C GLY A 301 -8.37 -17.15 -28.11
N ALA A 302 -8.11 -17.32 -26.81
CA ALA A 302 -8.46 -18.53 -26.06
C ALA A 302 -9.64 -18.29 -25.10
N THR A 303 -10.26 -19.37 -24.62
CA THR A 303 -11.20 -19.31 -23.49
C THR A 303 -10.44 -19.22 -22.18
N ALA A 304 -10.97 -18.47 -21.21
CA ALA A 304 -10.40 -18.45 -19.87
C ALA A 304 -10.39 -19.84 -19.23
N ARG A 305 -9.30 -20.18 -18.53
CA ARG A 305 -9.15 -21.46 -17.81
C ARG A 305 -8.91 -21.21 -16.33
N ARG A 306 -9.37 -22.12 -15.47
CA ARG A 306 -9.06 -22.05 -14.04
C ARG A 306 -7.61 -22.44 -13.80
N PHE A 307 -6.90 -21.60 -13.06
CA PHE A 307 -5.52 -21.82 -12.60
C PHE A 307 -5.50 -22.43 -11.19
N LEU A 308 -6.22 -21.84 -10.24
CA LEU A 308 -6.41 -22.41 -8.91
C LEU A 308 -7.80 -22.07 -8.35
N LEU A 309 -8.16 -22.73 -7.25
CA LEU A 309 -9.38 -22.52 -6.48
C LEU A 309 -9.00 -22.37 -5.01
N GLU A 310 -9.49 -21.31 -4.37
CA GLU A 310 -9.50 -21.13 -2.92
C GLU A 310 -10.96 -21.24 -2.44
N THR A 311 -11.17 -21.95 -1.33
CA THR A 311 -12.48 -22.11 -0.71
C THR A 311 -12.32 -22.08 0.80
N ASP A 312 -13.30 -21.51 1.48
CA ASP A 312 -13.41 -21.53 2.93
C ASP A 312 -14.87 -21.77 3.33
N ALA A 313 -15.12 -22.26 4.54
CA ALA A 313 -16.49 -22.46 5.02
C ALA A 313 -17.17 -21.14 5.45
N ALA A 314 -16.38 -20.12 5.78
CA ALA A 314 -16.86 -18.78 6.14
C ALA A 314 -16.71 -17.81 4.97
N TYR A 315 -15.47 -17.48 4.60
CA TYR A 315 -15.15 -16.60 3.47
C TYR A 315 -13.67 -16.76 3.08
N VAL A 316 -13.34 -16.45 1.83
CA VAL A 316 -11.96 -16.40 1.35
C VAL A 316 -11.44 -14.97 1.33
N GLU A 317 -10.23 -14.77 1.83
CA GLU A 317 -9.56 -13.48 1.73
C GLU A 317 -9.12 -13.21 0.29
N SER A 318 -9.68 -12.16 -0.32
CA SER A 318 -9.46 -11.82 -1.73
C SER A 318 -8.44 -10.69 -1.92
N GLU A 319 -8.04 -10.04 -0.82
CA GLU A 319 -7.27 -8.81 -0.90
C GLU A 319 -5.76 -8.96 -0.72
N ARG A 320 -5.28 -10.17 -0.38
CA ARG A 320 -3.85 -10.44 -0.16
C ARG A 320 -2.99 -10.10 -1.37
N GLU A 321 -1.77 -9.67 -1.10
CA GLU A 321 -0.77 -9.41 -2.12
C GLU A 321 -0.39 -10.70 -2.86
N PHE A 322 -0.17 -10.59 -4.16
CA PHE A 322 0.40 -11.65 -4.97
C PHE A 322 1.42 -11.06 -5.93
N SER A 323 2.33 -11.89 -6.44
CA SER A 323 3.34 -11.43 -7.39
C SER A 323 3.75 -12.54 -8.35
N PHE A 324 4.24 -12.14 -9.52
CA PHE A 324 4.86 -13.05 -10.46
C PHE A 324 6.38 -12.97 -10.37
N LEU A 325 7.03 -14.12 -10.56
CA LEU A 325 8.46 -14.15 -10.88
C LEU A 325 8.66 -13.91 -12.38
N LYS A 326 9.86 -13.50 -12.79
CA LYS A 326 10.19 -13.26 -14.22
C LYS A 326 9.98 -14.48 -15.12
N ASP A 327 10.05 -15.68 -14.56
CA ASP A 327 9.80 -16.93 -15.27
C ASP A 327 8.30 -17.30 -15.42
N GLY A 328 7.40 -16.53 -14.81
CA GLY A 328 5.95 -16.72 -14.89
C GLY A 328 5.36 -17.54 -13.75
N ARG A 329 6.17 -18.02 -12.79
CA ARG A 329 5.64 -18.61 -11.55
C ARG A 329 4.88 -17.57 -10.73
N LEU A 330 3.86 -18.01 -10.01
CA LEU A 330 2.99 -17.17 -9.19
C LEU A 330 3.27 -17.40 -7.70
N VAL A 331 3.50 -16.33 -6.96
CA VAL A 331 3.52 -16.30 -5.50
C VAL A 331 2.11 -15.90 -5.03
N TRP A 332 1.47 -16.76 -4.24
CA TRP A 332 0.07 -16.63 -3.86
C TRP A 332 -0.14 -16.93 -2.37
N ALA A 333 -0.98 -16.13 -1.71
CA ALA A 333 -1.39 -16.36 -0.33
C ALA A 333 -2.54 -17.37 -0.25
N SER A 334 -2.50 -18.28 0.72
CA SER A 334 -3.60 -19.20 0.97
C SER A 334 -3.69 -19.55 2.45
N GLU A 335 -4.93 -19.67 2.93
CA GLU A 335 -5.27 -20.05 4.30
C GLU A 335 -5.55 -21.55 4.44
N ARG A 336 -5.26 -22.34 3.40
CA ARG A 336 -5.45 -23.81 3.37
C ARG A 336 -4.84 -24.59 4.54
N SER A 337 -3.93 -23.97 5.29
CA SER A 337 -3.28 -24.55 6.47
C SER A 337 -3.98 -24.22 7.79
N GLY A 338 -5.02 -23.39 7.77
CA GLY A 338 -5.62 -22.74 8.94
C GLY A 338 -4.95 -21.42 9.34
N PHE A 339 -3.86 -21.04 8.66
CA PHE A 339 -3.14 -19.77 8.81
C PHE A 339 -2.78 -19.20 7.43
N THR A 340 -2.67 -17.87 7.32
CA THR A 340 -2.20 -17.21 6.11
C THR A 340 -0.73 -17.57 5.84
N HIS A 341 -0.48 -18.27 4.74
CA HIS A 341 0.87 -18.60 4.26
C HIS A 341 1.00 -18.45 2.76
N TYR A 342 2.23 -18.23 2.29
CA TYR A 342 2.53 -18.01 0.88
C TYR A 342 3.07 -19.28 0.22
N TYR A 343 2.63 -19.50 -1.01
CA TYR A 343 2.94 -20.65 -1.84
C TYR A 343 3.44 -20.20 -3.21
N LEU A 344 4.40 -20.93 -3.75
CA LEU A 344 4.91 -20.74 -5.10
C LEU A 344 4.28 -21.76 -6.04
N TYR A 345 3.52 -21.28 -7.03
CA TYR A 345 2.93 -22.08 -8.08
C TYR A 345 3.83 -22.11 -9.31
N SER A 346 3.92 -23.27 -9.96
CA SER A 346 4.46 -23.36 -11.32
C SER A 346 3.64 -22.49 -12.29
N ALA A 347 4.25 -22.03 -13.38
CA ALA A 347 3.60 -21.12 -14.32
C ALA A 347 2.32 -21.70 -14.98
N ASP A 348 2.17 -23.03 -14.99
CA ASP A 348 0.99 -23.75 -15.48
C ASP A 348 -0.05 -24.05 -14.37
N GLY A 349 0.30 -23.84 -13.10
CA GLY A 349 -0.50 -24.16 -11.91
C GLY A 349 -0.42 -25.62 -11.45
N SER A 350 0.36 -26.48 -12.12
CA SER A 350 0.39 -27.93 -11.85
C SER A 350 1.07 -28.33 -10.54
N LYS A 351 1.93 -27.47 -9.98
CA LYS A 351 2.66 -27.71 -8.72
C LYS A 351 2.61 -26.47 -7.85
N SER A 352 2.42 -26.65 -6.55
CA SER A 352 2.59 -25.61 -5.55
C SER A 352 3.61 -26.06 -4.49
N THR A 353 4.42 -25.12 -3.99
CA THR A 353 5.41 -25.36 -2.93
C THR A 353 5.26 -24.29 -1.86
N PRO A 354 5.14 -24.64 -0.57
CA PRO A 354 5.05 -23.64 0.50
C PRO A 354 6.37 -22.85 0.59
N ILE A 355 6.26 -21.53 0.58
CA ILE A 355 7.35 -20.59 0.85
C ILE A 355 7.46 -20.39 2.38
N THR A 356 6.31 -20.24 3.03
CA THR A 356 6.17 -20.08 4.49
C THR A 356 5.34 -21.19 5.10
N SER A 357 5.55 -21.49 6.37
CA SER A 357 4.76 -22.45 7.15
C SER A 357 4.89 -22.20 8.65
N GLY A 358 3.92 -22.67 9.43
CA GLY A 358 3.87 -22.49 10.87
C GLY A 358 2.45 -22.57 11.41
N THR A 359 2.30 -22.23 12.69
CA THR A 359 1.01 -22.07 13.37
C THR A 359 0.78 -20.61 13.73
N TYR A 360 0.96 -19.73 12.75
CA TYR A 360 0.86 -18.28 12.87
C TYR A 360 0.61 -17.68 11.49
N ASP A 361 0.03 -16.48 11.45
CA ASP A 361 -0.23 -15.79 10.19
C ASP A 361 1.01 -15.02 9.70
N VAL A 362 1.24 -15.12 8.39
CA VAL A 362 1.98 -14.12 7.64
C VAL A 362 1.06 -12.92 7.44
N THR A 363 1.46 -11.76 7.96
CA THR A 363 0.62 -10.56 7.97
C THR A 363 0.93 -9.59 6.83
N THR A 364 2.14 -9.66 6.26
CA THR A 364 2.56 -8.89 5.09
C THR A 364 3.61 -9.66 4.32
N PHE A 365 3.52 -9.67 2.99
CA PHE A 365 4.56 -10.26 2.13
C PHE A 365 5.27 -9.16 1.36
N TYR A 366 6.54 -8.92 1.69
CA TYR A 366 7.30 -7.81 1.13
C TYR A 366 7.84 -8.11 -0.28
N GLY A 367 7.89 -9.38 -0.68
CA GLY A 367 8.28 -9.79 -2.03
C GLY A 367 9.42 -10.81 -2.06
N VAL A 368 9.96 -11.01 -3.27
CA VAL A 368 10.96 -12.04 -3.58
C VAL A 368 12.21 -11.42 -4.20
N ASP A 369 13.37 -11.73 -3.61
CA ASP A 369 14.68 -11.53 -4.23
C ASP A 369 14.96 -12.74 -5.14
N GLU A 370 14.57 -12.64 -6.42
CA GLU A 370 14.73 -13.70 -7.41
C GLU A 370 16.20 -14.08 -7.64
N VAL A 371 17.11 -13.11 -7.53
CA VAL A 371 18.55 -13.32 -7.77
C VAL A 371 19.12 -14.29 -6.73
N ARG A 372 18.63 -14.21 -5.48
CA ARG A 372 19.13 -15.04 -4.37
C ARG A 372 18.18 -16.16 -3.97
N GLY A 373 16.99 -16.20 -4.56
CA GLY A 373 15.95 -17.18 -4.26
C GLY A 373 15.43 -17.07 -2.84
N GLU A 374 15.16 -15.84 -2.39
CA GLU A 374 14.72 -15.53 -1.01
C GLU A 374 13.40 -14.76 -1.02
N ALA A 375 12.55 -15.01 -0.02
CA ALA A 375 11.30 -14.29 0.20
C ALA A 375 11.36 -13.57 1.55
N TYR A 376 10.76 -12.39 1.62
CA TYR A 376 10.74 -11.53 2.81
C TYR A 376 9.30 -11.26 3.23
N TYR A 377 9.02 -11.40 4.52
CA TYR A 377 7.65 -11.31 5.03
C TYR A 377 7.61 -10.90 6.51
N GLN A 378 6.47 -10.36 6.93
CA GLN A 378 6.12 -10.10 8.33
C GLN A 378 5.22 -11.23 8.83
N ALA A 379 5.38 -11.64 10.08
CA ALA A 379 4.51 -12.62 10.70
C ALA A 379 4.22 -12.34 12.18
N ALA A 380 3.13 -12.91 12.67
CA ALA A 380 2.74 -12.89 14.08
C ALA A 380 3.21 -14.18 14.80
N SER A 381 4.51 -14.47 14.71
CA SER A 381 5.03 -15.81 15.04
C SER A 381 5.15 -16.10 16.54
N ARG A 382 5.36 -15.06 17.37
CA ARG A 382 5.40 -15.19 18.84
C ARG A 382 4.03 -15.03 19.49
N SER A 383 3.24 -14.08 19.01
CA SER A 383 1.87 -13.85 19.46
C SER A 383 1.09 -13.03 18.42
N ALA A 384 -0.23 -13.10 18.49
CA ALA A 384 -1.11 -12.31 17.62
C ALA A 384 -0.91 -10.78 17.74
N SER A 385 -0.35 -10.30 18.85
CA SER A 385 -0.06 -8.89 19.11
C SER A 385 1.35 -8.43 18.71
N GLN A 386 2.22 -9.36 18.28
CA GLN A 386 3.59 -9.05 17.88
C GLN A 386 3.78 -9.20 16.38
N ARG A 387 4.76 -8.51 15.84
CA ARG A 387 5.17 -8.58 14.43
C ARG A 387 6.66 -8.73 14.34
N GLU A 388 7.13 -9.80 13.72
CA GLU A 388 8.53 -9.99 13.35
C GLU A 388 8.69 -10.00 11.83
N VAL A 389 9.85 -9.54 11.37
CA VAL A 389 10.23 -9.59 9.96
C VAL A 389 11.20 -10.73 9.74
N PHE A 390 10.91 -11.55 8.72
CA PHE A 390 11.63 -12.75 8.37
C PHE A 390 12.11 -12.72 6.93
N ARG A 391 13.14 -13.53 6.71
CA ARG A 391 13.57 -14.00 5.39
C ARG A 391 13.55 -15.53 5.35
N THR A 392 13.11 -16.11 4.25
CA THR A 392 13.19 -17.56 4.00
C THR A 392 13.65 -17.85 2.58
N LYS A 393 14.03 -19.09 2.29
CA LYS A 393 14.30 -19.52 0.91
C LYS A 393 12.98 -19.68 0.16
N LEU A 394 12.99 -19.34 -1.12
CA LEU A 394 11.81 -19.44 -1.98
C LEU A 394 11.27 -20.87 -2.11
N LYS A 395 12.13 -21.88 -1.93
CA LYS A 395 11.76 -23.31 -1.87
C LYS A 395 11.25 -23.77 -0.50
N GLY A 396 10.98 -22.83 0.41
CA GLY A 396 10.71 -23.08 1.82
C GLY A 396 11.96 -23.42 2.63
N GLY A 397 11.77 -23.60 3.93
CA GLY A 397 12.82 -23.94 4.89
C GLY A 397 12.68 -23.17 6.20
N LYS A 398 13.68 -23.31 7.08
CA LYS A 398 13.71 -22.59 8.35
C LYS A 398 13.90 -21.09 8.10
N PRO A 399 12.97 -20.23 8.52
CA PRO A 399 13.12 -18.79 8.34
C PRO A 399 14.21 -18.21 9.25
N THR A 400 14.79 -17.10 8.82
CA THR A 400 15.73 -16.28 9.59
C THR A 400 15.03 -14.97 9.96
N ALA A 401 14.93 -14.66 11.26
CA ALA A 401 14.44 -13.37 11.71
C ALA A 401 15.48 -12.28 11.36
N ILE A 402 15.04 -11.20 10.72
CA ILE A 402 15.87 -10.02 10.43
C ILE A 402 15.46 -8.80 11.28
N ALA A 403 14.26 -8.83 11.87
CA ALA A 403 13.86 -7.91 12.94
C ALA A 403 12.84 -8.59 13.87
N ALA A 404 13.21 -8.78 15.14
CA ALA A 404 12.39 -9.48 16.13
C ALA A 404 12.65 -9.03 17.58
N THR A 405 13.32 -7.90 17.78
CA THR A 405 13.66 -7.38 19.12
C THR A 405 12.54 -6.51 19.69
N ALA A 406 11.96 -5.63 18.87
CA ALA A 406 10.79 -4.86 19.25
C ALA A 406 9.51 -5.71 19.13
N PRO A 407 8.43 -5.40 19.88
CA PRO A 407 7.14 -6.09 19.73
C PRO A 407 6.48 -5.89 18.37
N SER A 408 6.64 -4.71 17.76
CA SER A 408 6.05 -4.37 16.47
C SER A 408 7.15 -3.91 15.52
N ASN A 409 7.38 -4.69 14.47
CA ASN A 409 8.36 -4.42 13.43
C ASN A 409 7.68 -4.42 12.06
N ASP A 410 8.00 -3.45 11.22
CA ASP A 410 7.62 -3.41 9.81
C ASP A 410 8.84 -3.02 8.95
N ALA A 411 8.85 -3.37 7.67
CA ALA A 411 9.99 -3.14 6.80
C ALA A 411 9.60 -2.66 5.40
N SER A 412 10.38 -1.72 4.87
CA SER A 412 10.31 -1.32 3.46
C SER A 412 11.64 -1.64 2.79
N PHE A 413 11.61 -2.44 1.73
CA PHE A 413 12.81 -2.91 1.04
C PHE A 413 13.12 -2.07 -0.18
N SER A 414 14.42 -1.90 -0.45
CA SER A 414 14.91 -1.49 -1.77
C SER A 414 14.53 -2.52 -2.84
N SER A 415 14.44 -2.10 -4.10
CA SER A 415 14.00 -2.92 -5.25
C SER A 415 14.85 -4.19 -5.46
N THR A 416 16.08 -4.24 -4.94
CA THR A 416 16.98 -5.41 -5.02
C THR A 416 17.15 -6.14 -3.67
N PHE A 417 16.40 -5.74 -2.65
CA PHE A 417 16.50 -6.23 -1.26
C PHE A 417 17.89 -6.07 -0.64
N ASP A 418 18.75 -5.20 -1.19
CA ASP A 418 20.10 -4.94 -0.66
C ASP A 418 20.08 -4.05 0.59
N TYR A 419 19.05 -3.22 0.71
CA TYR A 419 18.72 -2.42 1.89
C TYR A 419 17.27 -2.59 2.30
N TYR A 420 16.99 -2.34 3.58
CA TYR A 420 15.64 -2.17 4.10
C TYR A 420 15.61 -1.11 5.18
N VAL A 421 14.52 -0.35 5.22
CA VAL A 421 14.19 0.50 6.36
C VAL A 421 13.31 -0.28 7.31
N LEU A 422 13.78 -0.45 8.54
CA LEU A 422 13.03 -1.05 9.63
C LEU A 422 12.29 0.05 10.39
N THR A 423 10.98 -0.09 10.51
CA THR A 423 10.14 0.62 11.47
C THR A 423 9.97 -0.26 12.69
N ALA A 424 10.50 0.15 13.84
CA ALA A 424 10.41 -0.60 15.09
C ALA A 424 9.79 0.25 16.19
N GLN A 425 8.79 -0.32 16.88
CA GLN A 425 8.10 0.34 17.99
C GLN A 425 7.67 -0.66 19.06
N ASP A 426 7.39 -0.12 20.24
CA ASP A 426 6.66 -0.80 21.30
C ASP A 426 5.42 0.03 21.67
N GLY A 427 4.48 -0.56 22.40
CA GLY A 427 3.22 0.10 22.70
C GLY A 427 3.31 1.40 23.53
N ASN A 428 4.46 1.66 24.15
CA ASN A 428 4.75 2.80 25.04
C ASN A 428 5.82 3.76 24.49
N SER A 429 6.36 3.47 23.31
CA SER A 429 7.45 4.21 22.69
C SER A 429 7.07 4.59 21.27
N PRO A 430 7.37 5.83 20.81
CA PRO A 430 7.20 6.17 19.40
C PRO A 430 8.10 5.28 18.52
N ALA A 431 7.77 5.19 17.24
CA ALA A 431 8.54 4.40 16.29
C ALA A 431 9.96 4.96 16.08
N SER A 432 10.88 4.06 15.74
CA SER A 432 12.19 4.38 15.18
C SER A 432 12.27 3.84 13.76
N TYR A 433 12.96 4.57 12.89
CA TYR A 433 13.14 4.28 11.48
C TYR A 433 14.64 4.17 11.21
N THR A 434 15.11 2.97 10.93
CA THR A 434 16.54 2.70 10.78
C THR A 434 16.81 1.94 9.50
N LEU A 435 17.77 2.42 8.71
CA LEU A 435 18.24 1.77 7.51
C LEU A 435 19.25 0.67 7.87
N TYR A 436 19.00 -0.52 7.35
CA TYR A 436 19.87 -1.69 7.43
C TYR A 436 20.29 -2.13 6.04
N ASP A 437 21.48 -2.72 5.94
CA ASP A 437 21.87 -3.50 4.78
C ASP A 437 21.33 -4.93 4.89
N ARG A 438 21.42 -5.70 3.81
CA ARG A 438 20.92 -7.08 3.78
C ARG A 438 21.58 -8.04 4.77
N SER A 439 22.75 -7.71 5.32
CA SER A 439 23.41 -8.52 6.34
C SER A 439 22.79 -8.33 7.72
N GLY A 440 21.88 -7.35 7.87
CA GLY A 440 21.31 -6.93 9.15
C GLY A 440 22.20 -5.92 9.87
N LYS A 441 23.20 -5.35 9.20
CA LYS A 441 24.03 -4.30 9.78
C LYS A 441 23.31 -2.95 9.66
N GLN A 442 23.20 -2.24 10.78
CA GLN A 442 22.71 -0.87 10.78
C GLN A 442 23.63 0.01 9.94
N VAL A 443 23.04 0.69 8.96
CA VAL A 443 23.72 1.68 8.11
C VAL A 443 23.51 3.06 8.71
N ARG A 444 22.27 3.42 9.03
CA ARG A 444 21.93 4.77 9.52
C ARG A 444 20.57 4.82 10.22
N VAL A 445 20.49 5.63 11.28
CA VAL A 445 19.21 6.05 11.88
C VAL A 445 18.61 7.18 11.04
N LEU A 446 17.39 7.00 10.54
CA LEU A 446 16.70 7.99 9.70
C LEU A 446 15.84 8.93 10.54
N GLU A 447 15.18 8.39 11.57
CA GLU A 447 14.38 9.14 12.55
C GLU A 447 14.20 8.25 13.79
N ASP A 448 14.52 8.73 14.99
CA ASP A 448 14.41 7.98 16.24
C ASP A 448 13.34 8.54 17.19
N ASN A 449 12.67 9.62 16.77
CA ASN A 449 11.69 10.39 17.51
C ASN A 449 12.26 10.93 18.84
N ALA A 450 13.55 11.27 18.93
CA ALA A 450 14.20 11.72 20.17
C ALA A 450 13.49 12.90 20.84
N GLU A 451 13.02 13.88 20.07
CA GLU A 451 12.27 15.03 20.59
C GLU A 451 10.92 14.59 21.18
N LEU A 452 10.17 13.75 20.48
CA LEU A 452 8.91 13.22 21.00
C LEU A 452 9.13 12.36 22.25
N ARG A 453 10.18 11.54 22.30
CA ARG A 453 10.53 10.75 23.49
C ARG A 453 10.82 11.65 24.69
N LYS A 454 11.56 12.74 24.47
CA LYS A 454 11.82 13.73 25.50
C LYS A 454 10.50 14.37 25.97
N ASN A 455 9.68 14.84 25.05
CA ASN A 455 8.40 15.47 25.35
C ASN A 455 7.51 14.52 26.17
N LEU A 456 7.34 13.27 25.74
CA LEU A 456 6.55 12.27 26.49
C LEU A 456 7.02 12.08 27.94
N GLY A 457 8.32 12.18 28.21
CA GLY A 457 8.88 12.10 29.57
C GLY A 457 8.58 13.31 30.47
N GLU A 458 8.26 14.46 29.88
CA GLU A 458 7.89 15.69 30.60
C GLU A 458 6.42 15.69 31.05
N PHE A 459 5.59 14.85 30.43
CA PHE A 459 4.16 14.73 30.77
C PHE A 459 3.88 13.60 31.74
N ALA A 460 2.87 13.82 32.57
CA ALA A 460 2.35 12.81 33.48
C ALA A 460 1.47 11.86 32.65
N LEU A 461 2.10 10.83 32.08
CA LEU A 461 1.47 9.82 31.26
C LEU A 461 1.57 8.45 31.93
N SER A 462 0.46 7.73 31.98
CA SER A 462 0.46 6.33 32.41
C SER A 462 0.84 5.43 31.24
N PRO A 463 1.72 4.45 31.44
CA PRO A 463 2.05 3.49 30.40
C PRO A 463 0.87 2.55 30.13
N LYS A 464 0.79 2.03 28.91
CA LYS A 464 -0.02 0.87 28.56
C LYS A 464 0.55 -0.36 29.26
N THR A 465 -0.34 -1.11 29.90
CA THR A 465 -0.05 -2.44 30.46
C THR A 465 -0.68 -3.50 29.56
N PHE A 466 0.11 -4.48 29.13
CA PHE A 466 -0.33 -5.56 28.23
C PHE A 466 -0.58 -6.84 29.01
N PHE A 467 -1.67 -7.53 28.70
CA PHE A 467 -2.08 -8.77 29.36
C PHE A 467 -2.93 -9.63 28.41
N THR A 468 -3.35 -10.81 28.88
CA THR A 468 -4.20 -11.72 28.11
C THR A 468 -5.49 -11.95 28.88
N LEU A 469 -6.62 -11.74 28.20
CA LEU A 469 -7.92 -12.17 28.67
C LEU A 469 -8.20 -13.58 28.20
N GLU A 470 -8.84 -14.39 29.03
CA GLU A 470 -9.36 -15.69 28.64
C GLU A 470 -10.87 -15.58 28.44
N ALA A 471 -11.32 -15.80 27.21
CA ALA A 471 -12.73 -15.84 26.89
C ALA A 471 -13.38 -17.12 27.46
N ALA A 472 -14.71 -17.13 27.58
CA ALA A 472 -15.46 -18.26 28.13
C ALA A 472 -15.26 -19.58 27.37
N ASN A 473 -14.87 -19.51 26.08
CA ASN A 473 -14.53 -20.66 25.24
C ASN A 473 -13.05 -21.08 25.32
N GLY A 474 -12.25 -20.51 26.23
CA GLY A 474 -10.82 -20.77 26.40
C GLY A 474 -9.90 -20.00 25.44
N GLN A 475 -10.45 -19.15 24.57
CA GLN A 475 -9.64 -18.34 23.65
C GLN A 475 -8.84 -17.28 24.41
N LYS A 476 -7.55 -17.17 24.10
CA LYS A 476 -6.65 -16.17 24.67
C LYS A 476 -6.66 -14.90 23.81
N LEU A 477 -7.17 -13.81 24.38
CA LEU A 477 -7.32 -12.51 23.72
C LEU A 477 -6.25 -11.55 24.25
N PRO A 478 -5.29 -11.11 23.42
CA PRO A 478 -4.37 -10.04 23.80
C PRO A 478 -5.16 -8.77 24.13
N ALA A 479 -4.85 -8.15 25.27
CA ALA A 479 -5.49 -6.96 25.76
C ALA A 479 -4.45 -5.95 26.28
N TRP A 480 -4.85 -4.69 26.35
CA TRP A 480 -4.08 -3.67 27.03
C TRP A 480 -4.99 -2.67 27.71
N GLU A 481 -4.45 -1.99 28.72
CA GLU A 481 -5.14 -0.92 29.44
C GLU A 481 -4.19 0.24 29.73
N ILE A 482 -4.76 1.44 29.88
CA ILE A 482 -4.09 2.60 30.45
C ILE A 482 -4.82 2.96 31.73
N ARG A 483 -4.11 2.96 32.85
CA ARG A 483 -4.69 3.30 34.16
C ARG A 483 -4.51 4.79 34.46
N PRO A 484 -5.35 5.41 35.30
CA PRO A 484 -5.08 6.75 35.83
C PRO A 484 -3.70 6.84 36.49
N LEU A 485 -3.06 8.01 36.46
CA LEU A 485 -1.70 8.22 37.01
C LEU A 485 -1.55 7.78 38.47
N ASN A 486 -2.58 8.05 39.27
CA ASN A 486 -2.64 7.69 40.69
C ASN A 486 -3.61 6.53 40.91
N PHE A 487 -3.55 5.52 40.03
CA PHE A 487 -4.43 4.37 40.12
C PHE A 487 -4.37 3.72 41.50
N ASP A 488 -5.55 3.53 42.06
CA ASP A 488 -5.77 2.93 43.38
C ASP A 488 -6.66 1.71 43.20
N ALA A 489 -6.08 0.52 43.40
CA ALA A 489 -6.77 -0.76 43.22
C ALA A 489 -7.99 -0.95 44.15
N SER A 490 -8.15 -0.13 45.19
CA SER A 490 -9.32 -0.17 46.08
C SER A 490 -10.54 0.58 45.55
N LYS A 491 -10.36 1.41 44.52
CA LYS A 491 -11.43 2.21 43.91
C LYS A 491 -12.01 1.54 42.66
N LYS A 492 -13.24 1.90 42.33
CA LYS A 492 -13.89 1.60 41.06
C LYS A 492 -13.78 2.82 40.15
N TYR A 493 -13.26 2.63 38.95
CA TYR A 493 -13.06 3.66 37.93
C TYR A 493 -14.08 3.50 36.82
#